data_AF-A0A3D2J480-F1
#
_entry.id   AF-A0A3D2J480-F1
#
_cell.length_a   1.000
_cell.length_b   1.000
_cell.length_c   1.000
_cell.angle_alpha   90.00
_cell.angle_beta   90.00
_cell.angle_gamma   90.00
#
_symmetry.space_group_name_H-M   'P 1'
#
loop_
_entity.id
_entity.type
_entity.pdbx_description
1 polymer ?
#
loop_
_entity_poly.entity_id
_entity_poly.type
_entity_poly.pdbx_seq_one_letter_code
_entity_poly.pdbx_strand_id
1 'polypeptide(L)'
;MHTELIPIDTQHPDIHVIERAASLIRAGKLVVFPTETVYGLGADAMQVNAVEGIFIAKGRPFSDPLIVHIADLTDLEPLVTDIPQQAHQLAQAFWPG
;
A
#
# COMPACT_ATOMS: atom_id res chain seq x y z
N MET A 1 -18.13 0.65 13.23
CA MET A 1 -16.84 0.16 12.70
C MET A 1 -16.08 -0.47 13.84
N HIS A 2 -15.48 -1.65 13.63
CA HIS A 2 -14.60 -2.30 14.59
C HIS A 2 -13.17 -2.20 14.05
N THR A 3 -12.29 -1.55 14.79
CA THR A 3 -10.87 -1.37 14.41
C THR A 3 -10.01 -2.17 15.38
N GLU A 4 -9.19 -3.06 14.84
CA GLU A 4 -8.21 -3.82 15.62
C GLU A 4 -6.90 -3.03 15.67
N LEU A 5 -6.34 -2.85 16.86
CA LEU A 5 -5.04 -2.21 17.07
C LEU A 5 -4.02 -3.28 17.45
N ILE A 6 -3.01 -3.46 16.60
CA ILE A 6 -1.95 -4.45 16.82
C ILE A 6 -0.63 -3.68 16.96
N PRO A 7 -0.03 -3.64 18.17
CA PRO A 7 1.31 -3.09 18.35
C PRO A 7 2.34 -3.89 17.54
N ILE A 8 3.27 -3.20 16.89
CA ILE A 8 4.35 -3.82 16.12
C ILE A 8 5.65 -3.05 16.33
N ASP A 9 6.76 -3.78 16.45
CA ASP A 9 8.10 -3.20 16.38
C ASP A 9 8.43 -2.93 14.90
N THR A 10 8.72 -1.69 14.54
CA THR A 10 8.99 -1.31 13.14
C THR A 10 10.39 -1.71 12.68
N GLN A 11 11.31 -2.02 13.59
CA GLN A 11 12.66 -2.50 13.28
C GLN A 11 12.70 -4.03 13.18
N HIS A 12 11.87 -4.71 13.97
CA HIS A 12 11.79 -6.18 14.00
C HIS A 12 10.32 -6.62 14.02
N PRO A 13 9.56 -6.42 12.93
CA PRO A 13 8.14 -6.73 12.91
C PRO A 13 7.89 -8.23 13.06
N ASP A 14 6.92 -8.58 13.91
CA ASP A 14 6.43 -9.95 14.02
C ASP A 14 5.76 -10.35 12.69
N ILE A 15 6.32 -11.37 12.04
CA ILE A 15 5.84 -11.86 10.75
C ILE A 15 4.37 -12.27 10.79
N HIS A 16 3.86 -12.78 11.92
CA HIS A 16 2.46 -13.17 12.03
C HIS A 16 1.51 -11.97 12.02
N VAL A 17 1.96 -10.82 12.54
CA VAL A 17 1.20 -9.57 12.45
C VAL A 17 1.17 -9.07 11.01
N ILE A 18 2.29 -9.15 10.31
CA ILE A 18 2.38 -8.78 8.88
C ILE A 18 1.49 -9.70 8.03
N GLU A 19 1.54 -11.02 8.24
CA GLU A 19 0.70 -12.00 7.56
C GLU A 19 -0.79 -11.73 7.80
N ARG A 20 -1.15 -11.39 9.05
CA ARG A 20 -2.51 -11.02 9.42
C ARG A 20 -2.97 -9.77 8.68
N ALA A 21 -2.18 -8.70 8.70
CA ALA A 21 -2.49 -7.47 7.97
C ALA A 21 -2.62 -7.73 6.46
N ALA A 22 -1.70 -8.49 5.87
CA ALA A 22 -1.75 -8.86 4.46
C ALA A 22 -2.99 -9.69 4.11
N SER A 23 -3.44 -10.59 5.01
CA SER A 23 -4.68 -11.35 4.83
C SER A 23 -5.92 -10.44 4.82
N LEU A 24 -5.92 -9.39 5.63
CA LEU A 24 -7.01 -8.41 5.68
C LEU A 24 -7.05 -7.59 4.38
N ILE A 25 -5.89 -7.15 3.87
CA ILE A 25 -5.78 -6.47 2.57
C ILE A 25 -6.33 -7.35 1.45
N ARG A 26 -5.89 -8.62 1.36
CA ARG A 26 -6.40 -9.58 0.36
C ARG A 26 -7.91 -9.81 0.46
N ALA A 27 -8.48 -9.72 1.67
CA ALA A 27 -9.92 -9.80 1.91
C ALA A 27 -10.67 -8.48 1.64
N GLY A 28 -10.03 -7.50 0.99
CA GLY A 28 -10.62 -6.20 0.65
C GLY A 28 -10.83 -5.28 1.85
N LYS A 29 -10.12 -5.51 2.97
CA LYS A 29 -10.18 -4.66 4.16
C LYS A 29 -9.08 -3.60 4.12
N LEU A 30 -9.31 -2.52 4.86
CA LEU A 30 -8.35 -1.42 5.01
C LEU A 30 -7.37 -1.71 6.14
N VAL A 31 -6.12 -1.35 5.94
CA VAL A 31 -5.06 -1.44 6.95
C VAL A 31 -4.36 -0.10 7.07
N VAL A 32 -4.18 0.37 8.30
CA VAL A 32 -3.31 1.51 8.60
C VAL A 32 -1.95 0.98 9.00
N PHE A 33 -0.88 1.44 8.36
CA PHE A 33 0.48 0.98 8.63
C PHE A 33 1.50 2.15 8.60
N PRO A 34 2.59 2.06 9.38
CA PRO A 34 3.64 3.08 9.36
C PRO A 34 4.51 2.96 8.10
N THR A 35 4.99 4.08 7.58
CA THR A 35 6.09 4.16 6.61
C THR A 35 7.21 5.05 7.18
N GLU A 36 8.29 5.24 6.43
CA GLU A 36 9.37 6.19 6.75
C GLU A 36 8.91 7.66 6.74
N THR A 37 7.83 7.98 6.03
CA THR A 37 7.29 9.34 5.87
C THR A 37 6.10 9.59 6.80
N VAL A 38 4.98 8.89 6.60
CA VAL A 38 3.72 9.09 7.34
C VAL A 38 2.95 7.77 7.46
N TYR A 39 1.92 7.71 8.31
CA TYR A 39 1.02 6.56 8.29
C TYR A 39 0.21 6.51 6.99
N GLY A 40 0.24 5.35 6.34
CA GLY A 40 -0.59 5.02 5.19
C GLY A 40 -1.92 4.39 5.62
N LEU A 41 -3.00 4.69 4.88
CA LEU A 41 -4.23 3.88 4.88
C LEU A 41 -4.25 3.11 3.56
N GLY A 42 -3.93 1.83 3.61
CA GLY A 42 -3.82 0.96 2.46
C GLY A 42 -5.00 0.02 2.28
N ALA A 43 -5.12 -0.44 1.03
CA ALA A 43 -6.05 -1.44 0.56
C ALA A 43 -5.41 -2.16 -0.63
N ASP A 44 -6.03 -3.24 -1.11
CA ASP A 44 -5.61 -3.89 -2.35
C ASP A 44 -5.91 -2.95 -3.54
N ALA A 45 -4.85 -2.50 -4.22
CA ALA A 45 -4.94 -1.56 -5.34
C ALA A 45 -5.69 -2.14 -6.55
N MET A 46 -5.80 -3.46 -6.66
CA MET A 46 -6.51 -4.14 -7.75
C MET A 46 -8.00 -4.34 -7.46
N GLN A 47 -8.46 -4.05 -6.23
CA GLN A 47 -9.85 -4.23 -5.83
C GLN A 47 -10.58 -2.89 -5.68
N VAL A 48 -11.45 -2.58 -6.66
CA VAL A 48 -12.25 -1.34 -6.70
C VAL A 48 -12.95 -1.05 -5.38
N ASN A 49 -13.68 -2.03 -4.83
CA ASN A 49 -14.41 -1.86 -3.56
C ASN A 49 -13.49 -1.53 -2.37
N ALA A 50 -12.26 -2.05 -2.37
CA ALA A 50 -11.29 -1.80 -1.30
C ALA A 50 -10.71 -0.39 -1.42
N VAL A 51 -10.41 0.05 -2.65
CA VAL A 51 -9.98 1.42 -2.97
C VAL A 51 -11.06 2.45 -2.62
N GLU A 52 -12.32 2.19 -2.96
CA GLU A 52 -13.45 3.04 -2.55
C GLU A 52 -13.53 3.20 -1.02
N GLY A 53 -13.22 2.14 -0.29
CA GLY A 53 -13.11 2.18 1.17
C GLY A 53 -12.14 3.23 1.69
N ILE A 54 -11.01 3.47 0.99
CA ILE A 54 -10.04 4.52 1.36
C ILE A 54 -10.67 5.90 1.23
N PHE A 55 -11.36 6.18 0.12
CA PHE A 55 -12.01 7.47 -0.11
C PHE A 55 -13.08 7.75 0.93
N ILE A 56 -13.92 6.76 1.21
CA ILE A 56 -14.98 6.87 2.23
C ILE A 56 -14.38 7.09 3.62
N ALA A 57 -13.37 6.31 4.01
CA ALA A 57 -12.76 6.39 5.33
C ALA A 57 -12.03 7.73 5.57
N LYS A 58 -11.40 8.30 4.54
CA LYS A 58 -10.69 9.60 4.64
C LYS A 58 -11.58 10.80 4.35
N GLY A 59 -12.81 10.61 3.87
CA GLY A 59 -13.65 11.69 3.35
C GLY A 59 -13.00 12.40 2.16
N ARG A 60 -12.21 11.68 1.35
CA ARG A 60 -11.42 12.24 0.25
C ARG A 60 -12.26 12.25 -1.04
N PRO A 61 -12.20 13.32 -1.87
CA PRO A 61 -12.82 13.31 -3.18
C PRO A 61 -12.28 12.18 -4.05
N PHE A 62 -13.14 11.49 -4.81
CA PHE A 62 -12.75 10.44 -5.75
C PHE A 62 -11.86 10.94 -6.90
N SER A 63 -11.82 12.25 -7.14
CA SER A 63 -10.94 12.89 -8.11
C SER A 63 -9.47 12.88 -7.70
N ASP A 64 -9.17 12.65 -6.42
CA ASP A 64 -7.82 12.82 -5.90
C ASP A 64 -7.09 11.47 -5.92
N PRO A 65 -6.08 11.30 -6.79
CA PRO A 65 -5.46 9.99 -7.01
C PRO A 65 -4.77 9.45 -5.75
N LEU A 66 -4.72 8.12 -5.67
CA LEU A 66 -3.98 7.37 -4.67
C LEU A 66 -2.62 6.93 -5.22
N ILE A 67 -1.65 6.74 -4.33
CA ILE A 67 -0.33 6.18 -4.67
C ILE A 67 -0.39 4.67 -4.44
N VAL A 68 0.13 3.90 -5.38
CA VAL A 68 0.33 2.44 -5.22
C VAL A 68 1.72 2.21 -4.64
N HIS A 69 1.79 1.43 -3.56
CA HIS A 69 3.05 0.99 -2.98
C HIS A 69 3.42 -0.37 -3.59
N ILE A 70 4.69 -0.54 -3.93
CA ILE A 70 5.26 -1.80 -4.43
C ILE A 70 6.39 -2.25 -3.51
N ALA A 71 6.66 -3.56 -3.45
CA ALA A 71 7.75 -4.12 -2.66
C ALA A 71 8.99 -4.40 -3.52
N ASP A 72 8.79 -4.73 -4.80
CA ASP A 72 9.84 -4.99 -5.77
C ASP A 72 9.57 -4.27 -7.10
N LEU A 73 10.62 -4.00 -7.89
CA LEU A 73 10.47 -3.43 -9.24
C LEU A 73 9.63 -4.32 -10.16
N THR A 74 9.65 -5.64 -9.98
CA THR A 74 8.81 -6.57 -10.75
C THR A 74 7.32 -6.33 -10.55
N ASP A 75 6.92 -5.71 -9.42
CA ASP A 75 5.52 -5.39 -9.16
C ASP A 75 4.99 -4.29 -10.09
N LEU A 76 5.86 -3.55 -10.81
CA LEU A 76 5.42 -2.54 -11.77
C LEU A 76 4.75 -3.15 -13.01
N GLU A 77 5.18 -4.34 -13.44
CA GLU A 77 4.70 -4.98 -14.68
C GLU A 77 3.16 -5.07 -14.76
N PRO A 78 2.43 -5.52 -13.73
CA PRO A 78 0.97 -5.54 -13.78
C PRO A 78 0.30 -4.16 -13.59
N LEU A 79 1.04 -3.12 -13.21
CA LEU A 79 0.47 -1.82 -12.80
C LEU A 79 0.51 -0.75 -13.90
N VAL A 80 1.46 -0.85 -14.84
CA VAL A 80 1.69 0.16 -15.87
C VAL A 80 1.84 -0.46 -17.25
N THR A 81 1.54 0.30 -18.30
CA THR A 81 1.63 -0.20 -19.69
C THR A 81 3.03 -0.08 -20.30
N ASP A 82 3.84 0.87 -19.81
CA ASP A 82 5.21 1.09 -20.28
C ASP A 82 6.03 1.75 -19.16
N ILE A 83 7.33 1.45 -19.12
CA ILE A 83 8.28 2.05 -18.20
C ILE A 83 9.41 2.66 -19.03
N PRO A 84 9.47 4.00 -19.15
CA PRO A 84 10.58 4.65 -19.85
C PRO A 84 11.93 4.22 -19.27
N GLN A 85 12.92 4.02 -20.14
CA GLN A 85 14.26 3.56 -19.71
C GLN A 85 14.86 4.44 -18.61
N GLN A 86 14.69 5.76 -18.70
CA GLN A 86 15.16 6.71 -17.70
C GLN A 86 14.44 6.51 -16.36
N ALA A 87 13.13 6.25 -16.37
CA ALA A 87 12.36 5.98 -15.16
C ALA A 87 12.84 4.70 -14.47
N HIS A 88 13.12 3.64 -15.24
CA HIS A 88 13.68 2.40 -14.72
C HIS A 88 15.07 2.61 -14.07
N GLN A 89 15.95 3.38 -14.72
CA GLN A 89 17.27 3.71 -14.17
C GLN A 89 17.17 4.51 -12.86
N LEU A 90 16.25 5.48 -12.80
CA LEU A 90 16.01 6.26 -11.59
C LEU A 90 15.43 5.39 -10.47
N ALA A 91 14.46 4.53 -10.78
CA ALA A 91 13.87 3.61 -9.82
C ALA A 91 14.93 2.69 -9.20
N GLN A 92 15.83 2.11 -10.01
CA GLN A 92 16.94 1.29 -9.51
C GLN A 92 17.92 2.02 -8.59
N ALA A 93 18.11 3.33 -8.81
CA ALA A 93 19.08 4.13 -8.04
C ALA A 93 18.50 4.69 -6.75
N PHE A 94 17.18 4.97 -6.73
CA PHE A 94 16.55 5.74 -5.66
C PHE A 94 15.49 4.97 -4.87
N TRP A 95 15.06 3.78 -5.31
CA TRP A 95 14.12 2.94 -4.56
C TRP A 95 14.84 1.79 -3.83
N PRO A 96 14.34 1.38 -2.64
CA PRO A 96 13.22 1.99 -1.88
C PRO A 96 13.59 3.34 -1.25
N GLY A 97 12.62 4.25 -1.11
CA GLY A 97 12.80 5.58 -0.52
C GLY A 97 11.58 6.48 -0.65
#